data_AF-A0AA41JHQ3-F1
#
_entry.id   AF-A0AA41JHQ3-F1
#
_cell.length_a   1.000
_cell.length_b   1.000
_cell.length_c   1.000
_cell.angle_alpha   90.00
_cell.angle_beta   90.00
_cell.angle_gamma   90.00
#
_symmetry.space_group_name_H-M   'P 1'
#
loop_
_entity.id
_entity.type
_entity.pdbx_description
1 polymer ?
#
loop_
_entity_poly.entity_id
_entity_poly.type
_entity_poly.pdbx_seq_one_letter_code
_entity_poly.pdbx_strand_id
1 'polypeptide(L)'
;MPTDRSTPPATRHRLGGWMAREEAHMAAYREKIAGEARAHAGERLRTPAVQELARLFDDNAVLRMSLTRAIDEALESGRKLGYASIGELMTVIDHLMTYTPPFSESSLIVCPLNAFLDWPMCMPSGHAVFRDAAVNAHLKQVLNVWCDFLGGPHSCTHLDTSAPDGWFCDEARERLGLSQFQYQEDQPHWGFASWNDFFTRRFRADARPVTAPGDPHVIVSACEAQPYHTESSLKIRDTFWIKGQPYSLRDIFTPARLPLAERFVGGDLYQAYLSAYNYHRWHAPVRGTVTHAYRVDGTYYSVAEAEGPDPAGLNDSQGYMTAVAARAVIAIDCDDPGIGTVVGVFVGMGDVSSCVIEVMPGQRIDKGEEIGYFQYGGSTYCLLFEPGVIDHFQHAPPFDGDTPIVQVNAPVAIAR
;
A
#
# COMPACT_ATOMS: atom_id res chain seq x y z
N MET A 1 4.10 -17.77 -20.18
CA MET A 1 5.38 -18.39 -20.57
C MET A 1 6.24 -18.56 -19.32
N PRO A 2 7.02 -19.63 -19.15
CA PRO A 2 7.87 -19.77 -17.97
C PRO A 2 8.99 -18.72 -18.04
N THR A 3 9.00 -17.79 -17.08
CA THR A 3 10.10 -16.84 -16.90
C THR A 3 11.36 -17.60 -16.53
N ASP A 4 12.40 -17.38 -17.32
CA ASP A 4 13.72 -17.93 -17.16
C ASP A 4 14.31 -17.49 -15.81
N ARG A 5 14.59 -18.47 -14.93
CA ARG A 5 15.18 -18.26 -13.60
C ARG A 5 16.69 -18.01 -13.64
N SER A 6 17.29 -18.01 -14.82
CA SER A 6 18.73 -17.85 -15.03
C SER A 6 19.15 -16.45 -15.49
N THR A 7 18.19 -15.55 -15.72
CA THR A 7 18.53 -14.14 -15.93
C THR A 7 18.98 -13.56 -14.58
N PRO A 8 20.26 -13.12 -14.42
CA PRO A 8 20.62 -12.31 -13.25
C PRO A 8 19.62 -11.14 -13.21
N PRO A 9 19.09 -10.76 -12.04
CA PRO A 9 18.01 -9.78 -11.98
C PRO A 9 18.47 -8.52 -12.70
N ALA A 10 18.00 -8.33 -13.94
CA ALA A 10 18.09 -7.06 -14.63
C ALA A 10 17.49 -6.07 -13.64
N THR A 11 18.33 -5.16 -13.14
CA THR A 11 18.09 -4.19 -12.06
C THR A 11 16.62 -4.12 -11.65
N ARG A 12 16.20 -4.97 -10.69
CA ARG A 12 14.83 -4.91 -10.17
C ARG A 12 14.59 -3.50 -9.66
N HIS A 13 13.70 -2.78 -10.34
CA HIS A 13 13.44 -1.37 -10.04
C HIS A 13 12.44 -1.29 -8.89
N ARG A 14 12.78 -0.52 -7.85
CA ARG A 14 11.83 -0.16 -6.79
C ARG A 14 10.77 0.76 -7.41
N LEU A 15 9.56 0.27 -7.65
CA LEU A 15 8.45 1.03 -8.26
C LEU A 15 7.83 1.99 -7.23
N GLY A 16 7.21 3.05 -7.74
CA GLY A 16 6.48 4.08 -6.97
C GLY A 16 7.27 4.85 -5.92
N GLY A 17 8.60 4.70 -5.89
CA GLY A 17 9.50 5.60 -5.17
C GLY A 17 9.47 5.51 -3.64
N TRP A 18 8.71 4.60 -3.04
CA TRP A 18 8.52 4.47 -1.58
C TRP A 18 9.77 4.17 -0.75
N MET A 19 10.84 3.72 -1.40
CA MET A 19 12.15 3.56 -0.78
C MET A 19 13.23 4.04 -1.73
N ALA A 20 14.36 4.48 -1.17
CA ALA A 20 15.50 4.95 -1.97
C ALA A 20 15.89 3.91 -3.02
N ARG A 21 16.22 4.34 -4.24
CA ARG A 21 16.58 3.42 -5.34
C ARG A 21 17.82 2.59 -5.01
N GLU A 22 18.76 3.18 -4.29
CA GLU A 22 20.03 2.58 -3.94
C GLU A 22 20.04 2.04 -2.51
N GLU A 23 20.53 0.82 -2.37
CA GLU A 23 20.61 0.15 -1.07
C GLU A 23 21.55 0.86 -0.08
N ALA A 24 22.59 1.55 -0.58
CA ALA A 24 23.49 2.33 0.26
C ALA A 24 22.76 3.48 0.98
N HIS A 25 21.83 4.15 0.31
CA HIS A 25 21.01 5.20 0.91
C HIS A 25 20.06 4.63 1.98
N MET A 26 19.46 3.45 1.72
CA MET A 26 18.62 2.78 2.73
C MET A 26 19.40 2.31 3.94
N ALA A 27 20.60 1.77 3.73
CA ALA A 27 21.49 1.38 4.83
C ALA A 27 21.86 2.58 5.71
N ALA A 28 22.22 3.72 5.10
CA ALA A 28 22.52 4.95 5.82
C ALA A 28 21.31 5.47 6.59
N TYR A 29 20.12 5.42 5.98
CA TYR A 29 18.86 5.76 6.64
C TYR A 29 18.61 4.90 7.89
N ARG A 30 18.72 3.56 7.74
CA ARG A 30 18.55 2.64 8.86
C ARG A 30 19.56 2.88 9.98
N GLU A 31 20.83 3.09 9.64
CA GLU A 31 21.89 3.38 10.61
C GLU A 31 21.62 4.69 11.38
N LYS A 32 21.17 5.74 10.69
CA LYS A 32 20.79 7.03 11.30
C LYS A 32 19.65 6.85 12.29
N ILE A 33 18.52 6.32 11.84
CA ILE A 33 17.31 6.17 12.66
C ILE A 33 17.57 5.21 13.83
N ALA A 34 18.33 4.13 13.62
CA ALA A 34 18.69 3.23 14.72
C ALA A 34 19.63 3.89 15.74
N GLY A 35 20.52 4.79 15.30
CA GLY A 35 21.34 5.62 16.18
C GLY A 35 20.49 6.54 17.06
N GLU A 36 19.52 7.23 16.46
CA GLU A 36 18.56 8.08 17.16
C GLU A 36 17.72 7.26 18.16
N ALA A 37 17.20 6.10 17.75
CA ALA A 37 16.43 5.22 18.61
C ALA A 37 17.26 4.73 19.82
N ARG A 38 18.54 4.39 19.63
CA ARG A 38 19.45 4.01 20.73
C ARG A 38 19.75 5.17 21.68
N ALA A 39 19.91 6.38 21.15
CA ALA A 39 20.22 7.55 21.98
C ALA A 39 19.08 7.88 22.97
N HIS A 40 17.83 7.64 22.56
CA HIS A 40 16.63 7.86 23.39
C HIS A 40 16.16 6.59 24.13
N ALA A 41 16.87 5.47 23.99
CA ALA A 41 16.46 4.21 24.57
C ALA A 41 16.50 4.28 26.11
N GLY A 42 15.37 3.98 26.75
CA GLY A 42 15.24 4.00 28.21
C GLY A 42 14.79 5.35 28.80
N GLU A 43 14.66 6.40 28.00
CA GLU A 43 14.10 7.68 28.45
C GLU A 43 12.59 7.57 28.76
N ARG A 44 11.89 6.72 28.02
CA ARG A 44 10.49 6.36 28.26
C ARG A 44 10.26 4.87 28.09
N LEU A 45 9.19 4.38 28.70
CA LEU A 45 8.67 3.05 28.38
C LEU A 45 8.24 3.02 26.91
N ARG A 46 8.42 1.84 26.29
CA ARG A 46 7.86 1.57 24.97
C ARG A 46 6.36 1.79 24.99
N THR A 47 5.78 2.17 23.87
CA THR A 47 4.34 2.18 23.65
C THR A 47 3.76 0.79 23.96
N PRO A 48 2.54 0.70 24.53
CA PRO A 48 1.94 -0.59 24.88
C PRO A 48 1.89 -1.59 23.72
N ALA A 49 1.61 -1.12 22.50
CA ALA A 49 1.57 -1.98 21.31
C ALA A 49 2.93 -2.63 21.00
N VAL A 50 4.03 -1.88 21.12
CA VAL A 50 5.38 -2.42 20.88
C VAL A 50 5.84 -3.31 22.04
N GLN A 51 5.40 -3.03 23.28
CA GLN A 51 5.63 -3.93 24.41
C GLN A 51 4.97 -5.30 24.19
N GLU A 52 3.70 -5.32 23.75
CA GLU A 52 3.01 -6.57 23.47
C GLU A 52 3.61 -7.32 22.27
N LEU A 53 4.06 -6.61 21.23
CA LEU A 53 4.80 -7.24 20.12
C LEU A 53 6.13 -7.86 20.60
N ALA A 54 6.88 -7.17 21.45
CA ALA A 54 8.10 -7.70 22.04
C ALA A 54 7.80 -8.95 22.89
N ARG A 55 6.77 -8.87 23.73
CA ARG A 55 6.32 -9.98 24.59
C ARG A 55 5.88 -11.20 23.77
N LEU A 56 5.22 -11.01 22.62
CA LEU A 56 4.89 -12.11 21.70
C LEU A 56 6.14 -12.90 21.30
N PHE A 57 7.23 -12.22 20.93
CA PHE A 57 8.48 -12.90 20.60
C PHE A 57 9.17 -13.48 21.85
N ASP A 58 9.11 -12.81 23.01
CA ASP A 58 9.71 -13.35 24.23
C ASP A 58 8.99 -14.61 24.77
N ASP A 59 7.67 -14.67 24.63
CA ASP A 59 6.87 -15.78 25.15
C ASP A 59 6.71 -16.94 24.13
N ASN A 60 7.01 -16.71 22.85
CA ASN A 60 6.91 -17.71 21.79
C ASN A 60 8.28 -18.12 21.22
N ALA A 61 8.79 -19.27 21.68
CA ALA A 61 10.11 -19.76 21.28
C ALA A 61 10.27 -20.00 19.77
N VAL A 62 9.21 -20.40 19.06
CA VAL A 62 9.27 -20.65 17.61
C VAL A 62 9.36 -19.33 16.85
N LEU A 63 8.51 -18.37 17.17
CA LEU A 63 8.56 -17.04 16.55
C LEU A 63 9.89 -16.32 16.85
N ARG A 64 10.38 -16.42 18.10
CA ARG A 64 11.69 -15.89 18.47
C ARG A 64 12.81 -16.48 17.65
N MET A 65 12.88 -17.80 17.59
CA MET A 65 13.90 -18.51 16.82
C MET A 65 13.86 -18.10 15.35
N SER A 66 12.67 -18.06 14.74
CA SER A 66 12.53 -17.72 13.32
C SER A 66 12.90 -16.27 13.03
N LEU A 67 12.49 -15.30 13.88
CA LEU A 67 12.85 -13.90 13.68
C LEU A 67 14.35 -13.66 13.93
N THR A 68 14.94 -14.26 14.97
CA THR A 68 16.40 -14.20 15.20
C THR A 68 17.14 -14.74 13.97
N ARG A 69 16.75 -15.91 13.45
CA ARG A 69 17.37 -16.47 12.25
C ARG A 69 17.19 -15.60 11.02
N ALA A 70 16.03 -14.97 10.84
CA ALA A 70 15.81 -14.06 9.71
C ALA A 70 16.72 -12.83 9.77
N ILE A 71 16.98 -12.32 10.98
CA ILE A 71 17.93 -11.21 11.21
C ILE A 71 19.36 -11.68 10.89
N ASP A 72 19.76 -12.84 11.42
CA ASP A 72 21.09 -13.41 11.18
C ASP A 72 21.32 -13.69 9.68
N GLU A 73 20.36 -14.32 9.00
CA GLU A 73 20.40 -14.60 7.54
C GLU A 73 20.60 -13.31 6.73
N ALA A 74 19.90 -12.24 7.08
CA ALA A 74 20.05 -10.95 6.41
C ALA A 74 21.44 -10.33 6.67
N LEU A 75 21.94 -10.35 7.90
CA LEU A 75 23.27 -9.84 8.25
C LEU A 75 24.40 -10.65 7.60
N GLU A 76 24.30 -11.98 7.60
CA GLU A 76 25.24 -12.91 6.96
C GLU A 76 25.31 -12.70 5.44
N SER A 77 24.20 -12.28 4.83
CA SER A 77 24.17 -11.89 3.41
C SER A 77 24.76 -10.50 3.12
N GLY A 78 25.32 -9.83 4.13
CA GLY A 78 25.97 -8.52 4.02
C GLY A 78 25.02 -7.33 4.06
N ARG A 79 23.76 -7.52 4.47
CA ARG A 79 22.80 -6.40 4.62
C ARG A 79 23.06 -5.61 5.88
N LYS A 80 22.85 -4.31 5.80
CA LYS A 80 23.01 -3.36 6.90
C LYS A 80 21.64 -2.97 7.46
N LEU A 81 21.24 -3.63 8.53
CA LEU A 81 19.90 -3.47 9.12
C LEU A 81 19.81 -2.30 10.12
N GLY A 82 20.93 -1.84 10.67
CA GLY A 82 20.95 -0.86 11.78
C GLY A 82 20.66 -1.45 13.16
N TYR A 83 20.32 -2.73 13.23
CA TYR A 83 20.09 -3.53 14.43
C TYR A 83 20.59 -4.97 14.23
N ALA A 84 20.84 -5.69 15.33
CA ALA A 84 21.34 -7.07 15.32
C ALA A 84 20.53 -8.03 16.20
N SER A 85 19.45 -7.56 16.83
CA SER A 85 18.59 -8.41 17.65
C SER A 85 17.13 -7.95 17.62
N ILE A 86 16.22 -8.83 18.04
CA ILE A 86 14.79 -8.50 18.22
C ILE A 86 14.65 -7.33 19.20
N GLY A 87 15.43 -7.30 20.28
CA GLY A 87 15.37 -6.23 21.27
C GLY A 87 15.73 -4.86 20.70
N GLU A 88 16.76 -4.79 19.86
CA GLU A 88 17.14 -3.57 19.14
C GLU A 88 16.10 -3.18 18.09
N LEU A 89 15.55 -4.15 17.35
CA LEU A 89 14.45 -3.92 16.42
C LEU A 89 13.24 -3.29 17.15
N MET A 90 12.83 -3.82 18.31
CA MET A 90 11.72 -3.26 19.09
C MET A 90 12.00 -1.83 19.58
N THR A 91 13.27 -1.50 19.87
CA THR A 91 13.67 -0.13 20.20
C THR A 91 13.53 0.81 19.00
N VAL A 92 13.90 0.34 17.80
CA VAL A 92 13.71 1.10 16.55
C VAL A 92 12.22 1.29 16.25
N ILE A 93 11.43 0.22 16.30
CA ILE A 93 9.98 0.27 16.05
C ILE A 93 9.32 1.28 17.00
N ASP A 94 9.66 1.27 18.29
CA ASP A 94 9.06 2.20 19.25
C ASP A 94 9.41 3.67 18.99
N HIS A 95 10.64 3.93 18.52
CA HIS A 95 11.07 5.26 18.11
C HIS A 95 10.26 5.76 16.90
N LEU A 96 9.98 4.87 15.94
CA LEU A 96 9.20 5.19 14.76
C LEU A 96 7.75 5.56 15.05
N MET A 97 7.19 5.14 16.19
CA MET A 97 5.79 5.44 16.55
C MET A 97 5.51 6.94 16.74
N THR A 98 6.56 7.75 16.87
CA THR A 98 6.48 9.22 16.96
C THR A 98 7.29 9.90 15.85
N TYR A 99 7.60 9.17 14.77
CA TYR A 99 8.36 9.68 13.64
C TYR A 99 7.44 10.30 12.60
N THR A 100 7.71 11.56 12.24
CA THR A 100 7.11 12.22 11.09
C THR A 100 8.07 12.11 9.90
N PRO A 101 7.62 11.64 8.73
CA PRO A 101 8.47 11.56 7.54
C PRO A 101 8.84 12.94 6.99
N PRO A 102 10.13 13.30 6.87
CA PRO A 102 10.57 14.48 6.14
C PRO A 102 10.45 14.27 4.62
N PHE A 103 10.41 15.36 3.87
CA PHE A 103 10.60 15.31 2.42
C PHE A 103 12.03 14.84 2.12
N SER A 104 12.20 14.07 1.04
CA SER A 104 13.52 13.70 0.55
C SER A 104 13.47 13.41 -0.93
N GLU A 105 14.35 14.07 -1.69
CA GLU A 105 14.49 13.84 -3.13
C GLU A 105 15.05 12.44 -3.45
N SER A 106 15.84 11.89 -2.52
CA SER A 106 16.54 10.61 -2.65
C SER A 106 15.67 9.40 -2.29
N SER A 107 14.63 9.62 -1.47
CA SER A 107 13.66 8.63 -1.05
C SER A 107 12.36 9.34 -0.76
N LEU A 108 11.35 9.20 -1.63
CA LEU A 108 10.11 9.97 -1.65
C LEU A 108 9.60 10.31 -0.26
N ILE A 109 9.42 9.22 0.46
CA ILE A 109 8.57 9.04 1.60
C ILE A 109 9.10 7.71 2.12
N VAL A 110 10.14 7.74 2.94
CA VAL A 110 10.66 6.47 3.46
C VAL A 110 9.48 5.81 4.18
N CYS A 111 9.07 4.61 3.80
CA CYS A 111 8.24 3.75 4.65
C CYS A 111 9.16 3.27 5.78
N PRO A 112 9.28 4.00 6.91
CA PRO A 112 10.34 3.80 7.88
C PRO A 112 10.33 2.38 8.42
N LEU A 113 9.16 1.81 8.72
CA LEU A 113 9.11 0.48 9.29
C LEU A 113 9.42 -0.57 8.22
N ASN A 114 8.89 -0.44 7.00
CA ASN A 114 9.29 -1.31 5.88
C ASN A 114 10.81 -1.30 5.67
N ALA A 115 11.46 -0.14 5.79
CA ALA A 115 12.91 -0.03 5.62
C ALA A 115 13.69 -0.92 6.58
N PHE A 116 13.18 -1.19 7.79
CA PHE A 116 13.83 -2.08 8.76
C PHE A 116 13.41 -3.55 8.61
N LEU A 117 12.30 -3.83 7.94
CA LEU A 117 11.74 -5.18 7.80
C LEU A 117 11.98 -5.80 6.42
N ASP A 118 12.30 -4.99 5.40
CA ASP A 118 12.50 -5.38 4.00
C ASP A 118 13.37 -6.63 3.83
N TRP A 119 14.55 -6.63 4.47
CA TRP A 119 15.50 -7.73 4.37
C TRP A 119 15.09 -8.95 5.19
N PRO A 120 14.85 -8.87 6.51
CA PRO A 120 14.39 -10.03 7.28
C PRO A 120 13.15 -10.68 6.67
N MET A 121 12.21 -9.89 6.15
CA MET A 121 10.98 -10.39 5.53
C MET A 121 11.22 -11.25 4.29
N CYS A 122 12.29 -10.96 3.55
CA CYS A 122 12.70 -11.70 2.37
C CYS A 122 13.60 -12.90 2.68
N MET A 123 13.94 -13.14 3.95
CA MET A 123 14.75 -14.29 4.34
C MET A 123 13.90 -15.56 4.52
N PRO A 124 14.45 -16.76 4.27
CA PRO A 124 13.72 -18.02 4.45
C PRO A 124 13.04 -18.16 5.82
N SER A 125 13.75 -17.80 6.89
CA SER A 125 13.19 -17.86 8.25
C SER A 125 12.16 -16.74 8.50
N GLY A 126 12.22 -15.64 7.76
CA GLY A 126 11.32 -14.50 7.88
C GLY A 126 9.95 -14.73 7.27
N HIS A 127 9.86 -15.43 6.13
CA HIS A 127 8.58 -15.67 5.45
C HIS A 127 7.50 -16.25 6.37
N ALA A 128 7.87 -17.18 7.25
CA ALA A 128 6.94 -17.75 8.23
C ALA A 128 6.50 -16.74 9.30
N VAL A 129 7.43 -15.92 9.81
CA VAL A 129 7.15 -14.91 10.85
C VAL A 129 6.17 -13.86 10.33
N PHE A 130 6.45 -13.32 9.15
CA PHE A 130 5.69 -12.21 8.57
C PHE A 130 4.31 -12.64 8.01
N ARG A 131 4.05 -13.95 7.92
CA ARG A 131 2.74 -14.52 7.58
C ARG A 131 1.98 -15.04 8.79
N ASP A 132 2.58 -15.03 9.98
CA ASP A 132 1.93 -15.50 11.20
C ASP A 132 0.79 -14.55 11.62
N ALA A 133 -0.36 -15.12 11.95
CA ALA A 133 -1.56 -14.34 12.27
C ALA A 133 -1.41 -13.55 13.58
N ALA A 134 -0.71 -14.10 14.59
CA ALA A 134 -0.49 -13.40 15.84
C ALA A 134 0.49 -12.24 15.65
N VAL A 135 1.55 -12.43 14.85
CA VAL A 135 2.49 -11.36 14.49
C VAL A 135 1.74 -10.22 13.79
N ASN A 136 0.93 -10.52 12.76
CA ASN A 136 0.19 -9.49 12.03
C ASN A 136 -0.88 -8.79 12.89
N ALA A 137 -1.51 -9.49 13.83
CA ALA A 137 -2.42 -8.86 14.79
C ALA A 137 -1.71 -7.83 15.69
N HIS A 138 -0.46 -8.08 16.09
CA HIS A 138 0.34 -7.13 16.87
C HIS A 138 0.91 -5.99 16.00
N LEU A 139 1.36 -6.30 14.78
CA LEU A 139 1.78 -5.28 13.81
C LEU A 139 0.66 -4.30 13.50
N LYS A 140 -0.59 -4.77 13.37
CA LYS A 140 -1.77 -3.89 13.27
C LYS A 140 -1.85 -2.88 14.42
N GLN A 141 -1.66 -3.34 15.66
CA GLN A 141 -1.72 -2.44 16.82
C GLN A 141 -0.59 -1.42 16.82
N VAL A 142 0.63 -1.85 16.46
CA VAL A 142 1.79 -0.96 16.30
C VAL A 142 1.51 0.10 15.23
N LEU A 143 1.03 -0.30 14.06
CA LEU A 143 0.70 0.61 12.97
C LEU A 143 -0.46 1.56 13.34
N ASN A 144 -1.44 1.12 14.12
CA ASN A 144 -2.49 1.99 14.63
C ASN A 144 -1.94 3.09 15.53
N VAL A 145 -1.02 2.77 16.45
CA VAL A 145 -0.39 3.78 17.33
C VAL A 145 0.31 4.86 16.52
N TRP A 146 1.05 4.46 15.49
CA TRP A 146 1.72 5.43 14.62
C TRP A 146 0.74 6.20 13.73
N CYS A 147 -0.30 5.54 13.22
CA CYS A 147 -1.37 6.22 12.47
C CYS A 147 -2.06 7.30 13.31
N ASP A 148 -2.33 7.03 14.60
CA ASP A 148 -2.89 7.98 15.53
C ASP A 148 -1.95 9.18 15.75
N PHE A 149 -0.64 8.93 15.90
CA PHE A 149 0.37 10.00 15.96
C PHE A 149 0.36 10.87 14.70
N LEU A 150 0.38 10.24 13.51
CA LEU A 150 0.34 10.93 12.22
C LEU A 150 -1.00 11.64 11.95
N GLY A 151 -2.05 11.30 12.68
CA GLY A 151 -3.34 11.99 12.67
C GLY A 151 -3.39 13.23 13.59
N GLY A 152 -2.41 13.39 14.48
CA GLY A 152 -2.36 14.49 15.45
C GLY A 152 -1.48 15.67 15.01
N PRO A 153 -1.62 16.85 15.66
CA PRO A 153 -0.89 18.07 15.30
C PRO A 153 0.63 17.98 15.51
N HIS A 154 1.09 17.07 16.37
CA HIS A 154 2.52 16.82 16.58
C HIS A 154 3.22 16.24 15.35
N SER A 155 2.45 15.73 14.38
CA SER A 155 2.99 15.21 13.12
C SER A 155 3.26 16.29 12.07
N CYS A 156 2.99 17.58 12.35
CA CYS A 156 3.21 18.65 11.38
C CYS A 156 4.67 19.15 11.30
N THR A 157 5.63 18.47 11.93
CA THR A 157 7.02 18.95 12.10
C THR A 157 7.78 19.20 10.81
N HIS A 158 7.33 18.63 9.69
CA HIS A 158 7.92 18.83 8.36
C HIS A 158 6.94 19.49 7.38
N LEU A 159 5.78 19.97 7.84
CA LEU A 159 4.81 20.69 7.02
C LEU A 159 5.14 22.19 7.01
N ASP A 160 6.27 22.52 6.39
CA ASP A 160 6.79 23.88 6.27
C ASP A 160 7.66 24.03 5.00
N THR A 161 8.14 25.25 4.74
CA THR A 161 8.87 25.61 3.51
C THR A 161 10.39 25.43 3.61
N SER A 162 10.91 24.87 4.69
CA SER A 162 12.36 24.78 4.96
C SER A 162 12.98 23.64 4.15
N ALA A 163 13.83 23.98 3.19
CA ALA A 163 14.62 22.98 2.47
C ALA A 163 15.74 22.38 3.36
N PRO A 164 16.13 21.11 3.16
CA PRO A 164 15.61 20.18 2.15
C PRO A 164 14.47 19.27 2.64
N ASP A 165 14.08 19.35 3.91
CA ASP A 165 13.24 18.33 4.56
C ASP A 165 11.75 18.73 4.67
N GLY A 166 11.41 19.99 4.36
CA GLY A 166 10.07 20.55 4.46
C GLY A 166 9.21 20.23 3.23
N TRP A 167 7.99 19.77 3.47
CA TRP A 167 7.04 19.35 2.43
C TRP A 167 6.44 20.48 1.59
N PHE A 168 6.73 21.74 1.95
CA PHE A 168 6.36 22.93 1.20
C PHE A 168 7.58 23.66 0.62
N CYS A 169 8.78 23.07 0.63
CA CYS A 169 9.90 23.62 -0.14
C CYS A 169 9.61 23.54 -1.65
N ASP A 170 10.35 24.29 -2.45
CA ASP A 170 10.09 24.40 -3.89
C ASP A 170 10.22 23.05 -4.61
N GLU A 171 11.18 22.23 -4.21
CA GLU A 171 11.40 20.88 -4.75
C GLU A 171 10.22 19.95 -4.45
N ALA A 172 9.71 19.97 -3.21
CA ALA A 172 8.54 19.18 -2.82
C ALA A 172 7.28 19.64 -3.57
N ARG A 173 7.10 20.96 -3.73
CA ARG A 173 5.95 21.55 -4.43
C ARG A 173 5.93 21.19 -5.90
N GLU A 174 7.08 21.28 -6.58
CA GLU A 174 7.22 20.88 -7.98
C GLU A 174 6.93 19.39 -8.13
N ARG A 175 7.54 18.57 -7.28
CA ARG A 175 7.47 17.11 -7.39
C ARG A 175 6.08 16.53 -7.08
N LEU A 176 5.38 17.10 -6.11
CA LEU A 176 3.99 16.76 -5.80
C LEU A 176 2.99 17.37 -6.79
N GLY A 177 3.41 18.37 -7.57
CA GLY A 177 2.48 19.25 -8.27
C GLY A 177 1.51 19.90 -7.29
N LEU A 178 1.98 20.44 -6.17
CA LEU A 178 1.10 20.80 -5.04
C LEU A 178 -0.03 21.79 -5.42
N SER A 179 0.15 22.58 -6.48
CA SER A 179 -0.82 23.53 -7.04
C SER A 179 -2.16 22.92 -7.49
N GLN A 180 -2.27 21.62 -7.70
CA GLN A 180 -3.55 20.96 -8.04
C GLN A 180 -4.39 20.59 -6.80
N PHE A 181 -3.85 20.75 -5.60
CA PHE A 181 -4.51 20.39 -4.33
C PHE A 181 -5.06 21.60 -3.58
N GLN A 182 -5.99 21.34 -2.66
CA GLN A 182 -6.54 22.33 -1.74
C GLN A 182 -5.58 22.57 -0.57
N TYR A 183 -5.26 23.83 -0.30
CA TYR A 183 -4.47 24.29 0.85
C TYR A 183 -4.69 25.81 1.05
N GLN A 184 -4.33 26.33 2.22
CA GLN A 184 -4.52 27.72 2.64
C GLN A 184 -3.19 28.32 3.10
N GLU A 185 -2.43 28.98 2.21
CA GLU A 185 -1.07 29.47 2.51
C GLU A 185 -1.00 30.46 3.69
N ASP A 186 -2.11 31.12 4.02
CA ASP A 186 -2.24 32.08 5.12
C ASP A 186 -2.46 31.41 6.50
N GLN A 187 -2.65 30.09 6.53
CA GLN A 187 -2.83 29.30 7.75
C GLN A 187 -1.55 28.56 8.15
N PRO A 188 -1.35 28.25 9.45
CA PRO A 188 -0.29 27.35 9.91
C PRO A 188 -0.33 26.03 9.14
N HIS A 189 0.85 25.53 8.75
CA HIS A 189 1.00 24.31 7.95
C HIS A 189 0.13 24.30 6.68
N TRP A 190 -0.14 25.49 6.13
CA TRP A 190 -1.02 25.73 5.00
C TRP A 190 -2.44 25.15 5.16
N GLY A 191 -2.93 25.12 6.40
CA GLY A 191 -4.27 24.65 6.75
C GLY A 191 -4.39 23.15 7.00
N PHE A 192 -3.31 22.37 6.88
CA PHE A 192 -3.31 20.95 7.23
C PHE A 192 -3.17 20.75 8.74
N ALA A 193 -4.06 19.95 9.33
CA ALA A 193 -4.11 19.71 10.78
C ALA A 193 -3.11 18.64 11.25
N SER A 194 -2.64 17.78 10.34
CA SER A 194 -1.71 16.68 10.62
C SER A 194 -1.01 16.21 9.36
N TRP A 195 -0.01 15.35 9.52
CA TRP A 195 0.65 14.65 8.41
C TRP A 195 -0.33 13.84 7.57
N ASN A 196 -1.23 13.09 8.22
CA ASN A 196 -2.24 12.30 7.51
C ASN A 196 -3.25 13.19 6.75
N ASP A 197 -3.57 14.39 7.25
CA ASP A 197 -4.39 15.37 6.54
C ASP A 197 -3.70 15.83 5.24
N PHE A 198 -2.40 16.17 5.31
CA PHE A 198 -1.59 16.49 4.13
C PHE A 198 -1.42 15.31 3.16
N PHE A 199 -1.15 14.11 3.67
CA PHE A 199 -0.99 12.92 2.84
C PHE A 199 -2.29 12.60 2.08
N THR A 200 -3.43 12.78 2.75
CA THR A 200 -4.78 12.59 2.18
C THR A 200 -5.36 13.89 1.62
N ARG A 201 -4.53 14.86 1.23
CA ARG A 201 -4.95 16.12 0.60
C ARG A 201 -5.94 15.90 -0.54
N ARG A 202 -6.91 16.81 -0.66
CA ARG A 202 -7.96 16.78 -1.70
C ARG A 202 -7.54 17.57 -2.94
N PHE A 203 -7.91 17.08 -4.11
CA PHE A 203 -7.80 17.85 -5.35
C PHE A 203 -8.71 19.08 -5.34
N ARG A 204 -8.33 20.14 -6.06
CA ARG A 204 -9.26 21.24 -6.41
C ARG A 204 -10.37 20.71 -7.32
N ALA A 205 -11.54 21.35 -7.29
CA ALA A 205 -12.80 20.82 -7.88
C ALA A 205 -12.69 20.37 -9.36
N ASP A 206 -11.81 20.99 -10.15
CA ASP A 206 -11.66 20.71 -11.58
C ASP A 206 -10.33 20.03 -11.95
N ALA A 207 -9.54 19.61 -10.96
CA ALA A 207 -8.23 19.02 -11.25
C ALA A 207 -8.34 17.65 -11.94
N ARG A 208 -9.44 16.92 -11.73
CA ARG A 208 -9.70 15.56 -12.24
C ARG A 208 -11.15 15.38 -12.68
N PRO A 209 -11.57 16.01 -13.79
CA PRO A 209 -12.93 15.87 -14.30
C PRO A 209 -13.23 14.41 -14.66
N VAL A 210 -14.47 14.00 -14.43
CA VAL A 210 -14.94 12.65 -14.77
C VAL A 210 -15.05 12.50 -16.26
N THR A 211 -14.32 11.55 -16.83
CA THR A 211 -14.41 11.25 -18.26
C THR A 211 -15.73 10.54 -18.56
N ALA A 212 -16.43 11.03 -19.59
CA ALA A 212 -17.71 10.50 -20.05
C ALA A 212 -18.70 10.18 -18.88
N PRO A 213 -19.08 11.20 -18.08
CA PRO A 213 -19.81 10.99 -16.82
C PRO A 213 -21.19 10.35 -17.03
N GLY A 214 -21.81 10.59 -18.20
CA GLY A 214 -23.11 10.02 -18.57
C GLY A 214 -23.06 8.72 -19.37
N ASP A 215 -21.89 8.23 -19.76
CA ASP A 215 -21.74 6.99 -20.53
C ASP A 215 -21.36 5.84 -19.60
N PRO A 216 -22.26 4.90 -19.28
CA PRO A 216 -21.92 3.80 -18.38
C PRO A 216 -20.79 2.91 -18.93
N HIS A 217 -20.65 2.77 -20.25
CA HIS A 217 -19.67 1.86 -20.87
C HIS A 217 -18.21 2.32 -20.68
N VAL A 218 -17.99 3.59 -20.34
CA VAL A 218 -16.67 4.11 -19.96
C VAL A 218 -16.48 3.96 -18.46
N ILE A 219 -15.71 2.94 -18.06
CA ILE A 219 -15.34 2.73 -16.66
C ILE A 219 -14.08 3.54 -16.37
N VAL A 220 -14.11 4.34 -15.31
CA VAL A 220 -13.00 5.24 -14.96
C VAL A 220 -12.10 4.64 -13.88
N SER A 221 -10.84 5.07 -13.84
CA SER A 221 -9.88 4.71 -12.81
C SER A 221 -10.36 5.23 -11.45
N ALA A 222 -10.35 4.34 -10.46
CA ALA A 222 -10.68 4.67 -9.08
C ALA A 222 -9.56 5.44 -8.35
N CYS A 223 -8.32 5.40 -8.85
CA CYS A 223 -7.14 5.99 -8.18
C CYS A 223 -6.21 6.69 -9.17
N GLU A 224 -5.35 7.57 -8.67
CA GLU A 224 -4.13 8.01 -9.36
C GLU A 224 -3.08 6.91 -9.24
N ALA A 225 -2.88 6.10 -10.28
CA ALA A 225 -2.07 4.89 -10.16
C ALA A 225 -1.39 4.47 -11.47
N GLN A 226 -0.25 3.82 -11.34
CA GLN A 226 0.46 3.20 -12.46
C GLN A 226 -0.13 1.80 -12.73
N PRO A 227 -0.58 1.49 -13.96
CA PRO A 227 -1.03 0.15 -14.33
C PRO A 227 0.03 -0.90 -13.99
N TYR A 228 -0.39 -2.01 -13.40
CA TYR A 228 0.52 -3.08 -12.97
C TYR A 228 0.21 -4.42 -13.66
N HIS A 229 -1.07 -4.80 -13.74
CA HIS A 229 -1.46 -6.06 -14.36
C HIS A 229 -2.93 -6.07 -14.78
N THR A 230 -3.26 -6.93 -15.74
CA THR A 230 -4.63 -7.28 -16.12
C THR A 230 -4.74 -8.79 -16.18
N GLU A 231 -5.79 -9.36 -15.62
CA GLU A 231 -6.07 -10.80 -15.64
C GLU A 231 -7.47 -11.05 -16.19
N SER A 232 -7.64 -12.19 -16.87
CA SER A 232 -8.92 -12.64 -17.41
C SER A 232 -9.21 -14.06 -16.94
N SER A 233 -10.47 -14.49 -17.03
CA SER A 233 -10.88 -15.84 -16.60
C SER A 233 -10.56 -16.12 -15.12
N LEU A 234 -10.87 -15.17 -14.24
CA LEU A 234 -10.63 -15.27 -12.80
C LEU A 234 -11.22 -16.55 -12.20
N LYS A 235 -10.52 -17.16 -11.25
CA LYS A 235 -10.94 -18.41 -10.61
C LYS A 235 -11.38 -18.18 -9.17
N ILE A 236 -12.36 -18.98 -8.73
CA ILE A 236 -12.79 -18.96 -7.32
C ILE A 236 -11.63 -19.28 -6.36
N ARG A 237 -10.76 -20.21 -6.77
CA ARG A 237 -9.50 -20.53 -6.10
C ARG A 237 -8.41 -20.58 -7.14
N ASP A 238 -7.30 -19.92 -6.86
CA ASP A 238 -6.08 -20.04 -7.64
C ASP A 238 -4.89 -20.42 -6.74
N THR A 239 -3.77 -20.77 -7.35
CA THR A 239 -2.60 -21.32 -6.65
C THR A 239 -1.46 -20.31 -6.55
N PHE A 240 -1.08 -19.93 -5.34
CA PHE A 240 0.01 -18.96 -5.08
C PHE A 240 1.44 -19.54 -5.18
N TRP A 241 1.71 -20.50 -6.06
CA TRP A 241 3.01 -21.20 -6.13
C TRP A 241 3.84 -20.76 -7.34
N ILE A 242 5.17 -20.66 -7.16
CA ILE A 242 6.35 -20.79 -8.08
C ILE A 242 6.30 -20.20 -9.53
N LYS A 243 5.14 -20.08 -10.17
CA LYS A 243 4.87 -19.53 -11.50
C LYS A 243 3.75 -18.48 -11.38
N GLY A 244 4.10 -17.30 -10.88
CA GLY A 244 3.22 -16.13 -10.85
C GLY A 244 2.47 -15.90 -9.55
N GLN A 245 1.62 -14.87 -9.56
CA GLN A 245 0.85 -14.37 -8.43
C GLN A 245 -0.64 -14.29 -8.79
N PRO A 246 -1.33 -15.43 -8.90
CA PRO A 246 -2.69 -15.43 -9.43
C PRO A 246 -3.71 -14.92 -8.39
N TYR A 247 -4.80 -14.39 -8.92
CA TYR A 247 -5.87 -13.79 -8.13
C TYR A 247 -6.91 -14.85 -7.73
N SER A 248 -6.89 -15.27 -6.46
CA SER A 248 -7.87 -16.20 -5.89
C SER A 248 -9.05 -15.43 -5.32
N LEU A 249 -10.20 -15.45 -6.01
CA LEU A 249 -11.38 -14.67 -5.62
C LEU A 249 -11.85 -15.00 -4.19
N ARG A 250 -11.87 -16.28 -3.81
CA ARG A 250 -12.24 -16.68 -2.45
C ARG A 250 -11.38 -16.01 -1.39
N ASP A 251 -10.08 -15.87 -1.66
CA ASP A 251 -9.16 -15.30 -0.69
C ASP A 251 -9.28 -13.78 -0.70
N ILE A 252 -9.35 -13.13 -1.87
CA ILE A 252 -9.62 -11.68 -2.01
C ILE A 252 -10.89 -11.28 -1.24
N PHE A 253 -12.02 -11.94 -1.49
CA PHE A 253 -13.31 -11.58 -0.88
C PHE A 253 -13.51 -12.10 0.54
N THR A 254 -12.75 -13.12 0.95
CA THR A 254 -12.92 -13.97 2.14
C THR A 254 -14.03 -15.03 2.00
N PRO A 255 -13.96 -16.14 2.78
CA PRO A 255 -14.98 -17.19 2.76
C PRO A 255 -16.39 -16.70 3.13
N ALA A 256 -16.48 -15.65 3.95
CA ALA A 256 -17.75 -15.07 4.39
C ALA A 256 -18.49 -14.29 3.29
N ARG A 257 -17.85 -14.09 2.13
CA ARG A 257 -18.38 -13.32 1.00
C ARG A 257 -18.32 -14.12 -0.31
N LEU A 258 -18.28 -15.45 -0.21
CA LEU A 258 -18.30 -16.36 -1.37
C LEU A 258 -19.41 -16.05 -2.39
N PRO A 259 -20.67 -15.77 -2.01
CA PRO A 259 -21.72 -15.46 -2.99
C PRO A 259 -21.43 -14.22 -3.84
N LEU A 260 -20.73 -13.22 -3.28
CA LEU A 260 -20.28 -12.06 -4.04
C LEU A 260 -19.12 -12.44 -4.95
N ALA A 261 -18.14 -13.18 -4.43
CA ALA A 261 -16.96 -13.62 -5.18
C ALA A 261 -17.31 -14.48 -6.41
N GLU A 262 -18.33 -15.34 -6.30
CA GLU A 262 -18.78 -16.25 -7.36
C GLU A 262 -19.25 -15.51 -8.62
N ARG A 263 -19.74 -14.27 -8.49
CA ARG A 263 -20.15 -13.43 -9.63
C ARG A 263 -19.00 -13.10 -10.58
N PHE A 264 -17.77 -13.08 -10.07
CA PHE A 264 -16.58 -12.70 -10.82
C PHE A 264 -15.82 -13.89 -11.41
N VAL A 265 -16.30 -15.13 -11.23
CA VAL A 265 -15.66 -16.32 -11.79
C VAL A 265 -15.79 -16.30 -13.31
N GLY A 266 -14.65 -16.33 -14.01
CA GLY A 266 -14.57 -16.16 -15.46
C GLY A 266 -14.49 -14.69 -15.90
N GLY A 267 -14.49 -13.75 -14.95
CA GLY A 267 -14.41 -12.31 -15.18
C GLY A 267 -12.99 -11.79 -15.37
N ASP A 268 -12.89 -10.47 -15.35
CA ASP A 268 -11.65 -9.72 -15.62
C ASP A 268 -11.24 -8.87 -14.42
N LEU A 269 -9.93 -8.64 -14.28
CA LEU A 269 -9.33 -7.83 -13.24
C LEU A 269 -8.32 -6.85 -13.83
N TYR A 270 -8.35 -5.62 -13.35
CA TYR A 270 -7.32 -4.61 -13.57
C TYR A 270 -6.66 -4.27 -12.24
N GLN A 271 -5.33 -4.39 -12.13
CA GLN A 271 -4.54 -3.98 -10.97
C GLN A 271 -3.64 -2.80 -11.34
N ALA A 272 -3.58 -1.83 -10.44
CA ALA A 272 -2.66 -0.71 -10.53
C ALA A 272 -2.09 -0.34 -9.15
N TYR A 273 -0.96 0.36 -9.18
CA TYR A 273 -0.13 0.65 -8.03
C TYR A 273 -0.03 2.15 -7.77
N LEU A 274 -0.16 2.56 -6.51
CA LEU A 274 -0.08 3.97 -6.12
C LEU A 274 1.36 4.29 -5.71
N SER A 275 1.95 5.28 -6.39
CA SER A 275 3.26 5.83 -6.04
C SER A 275 3.12 6.81 -4.87
N ALA A 276 4.20 7.07 -4.11
CA ALA A 276 4.10 7.86 -2.89
C ALA A 276 3.67 9.31 -3.09
N TYR A 277 3.91 9.86 -4.26
CA TYR A 277 3.47 11.21 -4.61
C TYR A 277 2.03 11.29 -5.09
N ASN A 278 1.39 10.15 -5.36
CA ASN A 278 0.06 10.12 -5.95
C ASN A 278 -0.99 10.58 -4.93
N TYR A 279 -2.18 10.83 -5.44
CA TYR A 279 -3.36 11.05 -4.66
C TYR A 279 -3.89 9.71 -4.12
N HIS A 280 -4.03 9.60 -2.81
CA HIS A 280 -4.32 8.34 -2.10
C HIS A 280 -5.80 8.17 -1.72
N ARG A 281 -6.71 8.94 -2.33
CA ARG A 281 -8.15 8.74 -2.18
C ARG A 281 -8.73 7.99 -3.39
N TRP A 282 -9.79 7.26 -3.13
CA TRP A 282 -10.44 6.35 -4.07
C TRP A 282 -11.76 6.94 -4.53
N HIS A 283 -12.08 6.74 -5.80
CA HIS A 283 -13.28 7.23 -6.42
C HIS A 283 -14.08 6.10 -7.07
N ALA A 284 -15.39 6.30 -7.20
CA ALA A 284 -16.30 5.34 -7.78
C ALA A 284 -16.02 5.16 -9.29
N PRO A 285 -15.65 3.96 -9.77
CA PRO A 285 -15.37 3.72 -11.19
C PRO A 285 -16.63 3.76 -12.06
N VAL A 286 -17.80 3.56 -11.45
CA VAL A 286 -19.13 3.55 -12.08
C VAL A 286 -20.15 4.22 -11.16
N ARG A 287 -21.25 4.68 -11.73
CA ARG A 287 -22.44 5.13 -11.00
C ARG A 287 -23.28 3.93 -10.57
N GLY A 288 -23.82 3.93 -9.36
CA GLY A 288 -24.65 2.83 -8.88
C GLY A 288 -25.01 2.89 -7.40
N THR A 289 -25.37 1.73 -6.86
CA THR A 289 -25.64 1.54 -5.44
C THR A 289 -24.55 0.70 -4.80
N VAL A 290 -23.96 1.17 -3.70
CA VAL A 290 -23.02 0.37 -2.91
C VAL A 290 -23.77 -0.81 -2.29
N THR A 291 -23.39 -2.04 -2.61
CA THR A 291 -24.00 -3.26 -2.03
C THR A 291 -23.18 -3.81 -0.88
N HIS A 292 -21.86 -3.63 -0.92
CA HIS A 292 -20.93 -4.10 0.09
C HIS A 292 -19.84 -3.05 0.30
N ALA A 293 -19.47 -2.81 1.56
CA ALA A 293 -18.32 -2.01 1.92
C ALA A 293 -17.76 -2.59 3.22
N TYR A 294 -16.59 -3.23 3.18
CA TYR A 294 -16.02 -3.90 4.35
C TYR A 294 -14.50 -3.97 4.30
N ARG A 295 -13.89 -4.11 5.48
CA ARG A 295 -12.44 -4.31 5.64
C ARG A 295 -12.14 -5.78 5.93
N VAL A 296 -10.97 -6.21 5.49
CA VAL A 296 -10.40 -7.52 5.79
C VAL A 296 -9.06 -7.30 6.45
N ASP A 297 -8.90 -7.86 7.65
CA ASP A 297 -7.60 -7.91 8.32
C ASP A 297 -6.71 -8.93 7.60
N GLY A 298 -5.41 -8.64 7.52
CA GLY A 298 -4.47 -9.46 6.77
C GLY A 298 -3.04 -9.20 7.16
N THR A 299 -2.13 -9.53 6.26
CA THR A 299 -0.71 -9.22 6.41
C THR A 299 -0.42 -7.75 6.15
N TYR A 300 0.65 -7.25 6.76
CA TYR A 300 1.13 -5.88 6.57
C TYR A 300 2.45 -5.88 5.81
N TYR A 301 3.38 -6.70 6.30
CA TYR A 301 4.68 -6.93 5.68
C TYR A 301 4.67 -8.40 5.23
N SER A 302 4.54 -8.66 3.93
CA SER A 302 4.63 -10.04 3.42
C SER A 302 4.97 -10.07 1.94
N VAL A 303 5.84 -11.00 1.56
CA VAL A 303 6.36 -11.15 0.20
C VAL A 303 6.11 -12.55 -0.32
N ALA A 304 5.93 -12.66 -1.63
CA ALA A 304 5.83 -13.92 -2.32
C ALA A 304 7.22 -14.53 -2.50
N GLU A 305 7.44 -15.71 -1.91
CA GLU A 305 8.70 -16.48 -2.04
C GLU A 305 9.11 -16.71 -3.50
N ALA A 306 8.12 -16.86 -4.39
CA ALA A 306 8.35 -17.10 -5.81
C ALA A 306 9.05 -15.94 -6.51
N GLU A 307 8.96 -14.73 -5.97
CA GLU A 307 9.64 -13.54 -6.51
C GLU A 307 11.09 -13.44 -6.04
N GLY A 308 11.51 -14.21 -5.03
CA GLY A 308 12.84 -14.10 -4.45
C GLY A 308 13.06 -12.79 -3.70
N PRO A 309 14.32 -12.39 -3.41
CA PRO A 309 14.60 -11.17 -2.66
C PRO A 309 14.10 -9.91 -3.38
N ASP A 310 13.26 -9.15 -2.71
CA ASP A 310 12.74 -7.86 -3.15
C ASP A 310 13.42 -6.74 -2.33
N PRO A 311 14.33 -5.94 -2.91
CA PRO A 311 14.98 -4.83 -2.21
C PRO A 311 14.01 -3.74 -1.75
N ALA A 312 12.80 -3.70 -2.32
CA ALA A 312 11.73 -2.83 -1.86
C ALA A 312 10.79 -3.52 -0.84
N GLY A 313 11.01 -4.81 -0.56
CA GLY A 313 10.16 -5.67 0.25
C GLY A 313 8.85 -6.02 -0.47
N LEU A 314 8.01 -5.03 -0.76
CA LEU A 314 6.62 -5.25 -1.16
C LEU A 314 6.34 -4.98 -2.65
N ASN A 315 7.35 -4.59 -3.41
CA ASN A 315 7.21 -4.10 -4.77
C ASN A 315 6.78 -5.19 -5.75
N ASP A 316 7.43 -6.35 -5.68
CA ASP A 316 7.27 -7.42 -6.66
C ASP A 316 6.07 -8.30 -6.32
N SER A 317 5.51 -8.22 -5.12
CA SER A 317 4.47 -9.13 -4.59
C SER A 317 3.01 -8.63 -4.72
N GLN A 318 2.74 -7.69 -5.62
CA GLN A 318 1.45 -6.98 -5.71
C GLN A 318 0.25 -7.90 -5.90
N GLY A 319 0.34 -8.89 -6.79
CA GLY A 319 -0.76 -9.82 -7.07
C GLY A 319 -1.04 -10.71 -5.87
N TYR A 320 0.02 -11.19 -5.21
CA TYR A 320 -0.07 -12.00 -3.99
C TYR A 320 -0.75 -11.23 -2.85
N MET A 321 -0.41 -9.95 -2.68
CA MET A 321 -0.93 -9.11 -1.62
C MET A 321 -2.45 -8.93 -1.68
N THR A 322 -3.06 -8.97 -2.87
CA THR A 322 -4.52 -8.88 -3.01
C THR A 322 -5.29 -9.94 -2.20
N ALA A 323 -4.67 -11.11 -1.99
CA ALA A 323 -5.29 -12.22 -1.26
C ALA A 323 -4.97 -12.21 0.24
N VAL A 324 -3.78 -11.74 0.63
CA VAL A 324 -3.28 -11.91 2.00
C VAL A 324 -3.23 -10.63 2.82
N ALA A 325 -3.03 -9.47 2.18
CA ALA A 325 -2.79 -8.23 2.89
C ALA A 325 -4.08 -7.60 3.41
N ALA A 326 -3.95 -6.71 4.41
CA ALA A 326 -5.08 -5.91 4.88
C ALA A 326 -5.68 -5.10 3.71
N ARG A 327 -7.01 -5.08 3.58
CA ARG A 327 -7.68 -4.47 2.42
C ARG A 327 -9.10 -4.01 2.71
N ALA A 328 -9.60 -3.06 1.92
CA ALA A 328 -11.02 -2.72 1.81
C ALA A 328 -11.61 -3.28 0.51
N VAL A 329 -12.86 -3.74 0.59
CA VAL A 329 -13.64 -4.21 -0.56
C VAL A 329 -14.93 -3.40 -0.64
N ILE A 330 -15.15 -2.75 -1.77
CA ILE A 330 -16.35 -1.97 -2.07
C ILE A 330 -16.98 -2.52 -3.35
N ALA A 331 -18.22 -3.00 -3.26
CA ALA A 331 -18.98 -3.51 -4.40
C ALA A 331 -20.09 -2.52 -4.77
N ILE A 332 -20.15 -2.14 -6.04
CA ILE A 332 -21.09 -1.17 -6.59
C ILE A 332 -21.94 -1.89 -7.63
N ASP A 333 -23.23 -1.97 -7.40
CA ASP A 333 -24.20 -2.44 -8.39
C ASP A 333 -24.50 -1.30 -9.36
N CYS A 334 -24.01 -1.42 -10.59
CA CYS A 334 -24.09 -0.35 -11.58
C CYS A 334 -25.55 -0.13 -12.03
N ASP A 335 -25.88 1.13 -12.34
CA ASP A 335 -27.20 1.47 -12.92
C ASP A 335 -27.43 0.80 -14.27
N ASP A 336 -26.37 0.51 -15.01
CA ASP A 336 -26.44 -0.25 -16.25
C ASP A 336 -26.32 -1.76 -15.95
N PRO A 337 -27.39 -2.55 -16.19
CA PRO A 337 -27.37 -3.98 -15.92
C PRO A 337 -26.43 -4.76 -16.84
N GLY A 338 -26.00 -4.20 -17.98
CA GLY A 338 -24.99 -4.80 -18.85
C GLY A 338 -23.59 -4.78 -18.24
N ILE A 339 -23.32 -3.85 -17.31
CA ILE A 339 -22.07 -3.79 -16.53
C ILE A 339 -22.17 -4.65 -15.28
N GLY A 340 -23.36 -4.72 -14.66
CA GLY A 340 -23.58 -5.49 -13.46
C GLY A 340 -22.84 -4.90 -12.26
N THR A 341 -22.22 -5.74 -11.44
CA THR A 341 -21.47 -5.28 -10.26
C THR A 341 -19.99 -5.07 -10.56
N VAL A 342 -19.48 -3.90 -10.18
CA VAL A 342 -18.04 -3.58 -10.20
C VAL A 342 -17.52 -3.58 -8.76
N VAL A 343 -16.39 -4.25 -8.53
CA VAL A 343 -15.75 -4.28 -7.21
C VAL A 343 -14.41 -3.58 -7.24
N GLY A 344 -14.24 -2.61 -6.34
CA GLY A 344 -12.93 -2.05 -5.97
C GLY A 344 -12.35 -2.79 -4.76
N VAL A 345 -11.14 -3.31 -4.90
CA VAL A 345 -10.35 -3.88 -3.80
C VAL A 345 -9.14 -2.99 -3.57
N PHE A 346 -9.10 -2.33 -2.42
CA PHE A 346 -8.05 -1.39 -2.04
C PHE A 346 -7.13 -2.06 -1.02
N VAL A 347 -5.90 -2.36 -1.43
CA VAL A 347 -4.97 -3.23 -0.70
C VAL A 347 -3.89 -2.38 -0.06
N GLY A 348 -3.76 -2.54 1.25
CA GLY A 348 -2.70 -1.94 2.01
C GLY A 348 -1.36 -2.67 1.88
N MET A 349 -0.24 -1.92 1.90
CA MET A 349 1.13 -2.43 1.83
C MET A 349 2.06 -1.80 2.88
N GLY A 350 2.53 -2.60 3.83
CA GLY A 350 3.48 -2.17 4.86
C GLY A 350 2.88 -1.09 5.75
N ASP A 351 3.57 0.04 5.82
CA ASP A 351 3.17 1.27 6.50
C ASP A 351 1.76 1.73 5.98
N VAL A 352 1.51 1.48 4.69
CA VAL A 352 0.25 1.33 3.92
C VAL A 352 -0.90 0.54 4.43
N SER A 353 -1.51 0.74 5.60
CA SER A 353 -2.56 -0.25 5.94
C SER A 353 -3.88 0.28 6.47
N SER A 354 -4.01 1.60 6.55
CA SER A 354 -5.27 2.26 6.84
C SER A 354 -6.19 2.23 5.62
N CYS A 355 -7.05 1.21 5.54
CA CYS A 355 -8.11 1.17 4.54
C CYS A 355 -9.35 1.89 5.10
N VAL A 356 -9.48 3.20 4.86
CA VAL A 356 -10.63 4.00 5.33
C VAL A 356 -11.72 3.98 4.27
N ILE A 357 -12.91 3.52 4.67
CA ILE A 357 -14.10 3.47 3.80
C ILE A 357 -15.04 4.60 4.22
N GLU A 358 -15.47 5.43 3.28
CA GLU A 358 -16.37 6.57 3.53
C GLU A 358 -17.79 6.37 2.98
N VAL A 359 -18.07 5.19 2.43
CA VAL A 359 -19.40 4.81 1.92
C VAL A 359 -20.00 3.62 2.67
N MET A 360 -21.33 3.50 2.60
CA MET A 360 -22.07 2.43 3.28
C MET A 360 -22.97 1.65 2.32
N PRO A 361 -23.24 0.36 2.58
CA PRO A 361 -24.25 -0.39 1.83
C PRO A 361 -25.60 0.34 1.78
N GLY A 362 -26.20 0.41 0.59
CA GLY A 362 -27.43 1.14 0.29
C GLY A 362 -27.22 2.58 -0.19
N GLN A 363 -26.01 3.13 -0.07
CA GLN A 363 -25.69 4.47 -0.57
C GLN A 363 -25.67 4.50 -2.11
N ARG A 364 -26.34 5.49 -2.68
CA ARG A 364 -26.24 5.83 -4.11
C ARG A 364 -25.04 6.75 -4.33
N ILE A 365 -24.24 6.45 -5.34
CA ILE A 365 -23.03 7.21 -5.67
C ILE A 365 -22.96 7.49 -7.17
N ASP A 366 -22.44 8.66 -7.52
CA ASP A 366 -22.16 9.02 -8.90
C ASP A 366 -20.76 8.54 -9.33
N LYS A 367 -20.55 8.36 -10.64
CA LYS A 367 -19.24 8.03 -11.20
C LYS A 367 -18.24 9.13 -10.85
N GLY A 368 -17.10 8.76 -10.28
CA GLY A 368 -16.06 9.67 -9.82
C GLY A 368 -16.30 10.31 -8.46
N GLU A 369 -17.35 9.92 -7.73
CA GLU A 369 -17.54 10.32 -6.32
C GLU A 369 -16.51 9.62 -5.43
N GLU A 370 -16.02 10.31 -4.40
CA GLU A 370 -15.04 9.74 -3.46
C GLU A 370 -15.68 8.67 -2.57
N ILE A 371 -15.00 7.54 -2.38
CA ILE A 371 -15.53 6.37 -1.66
C ILE A 371 -14.67 5.89 -0.48
N GLY A 372 -13.45 6.41 -0.35
CA GLY A 372 -12.50 6.05 0.70
C GLY A 372 -11.09 6.52 0.40
N TYR A 373 -10.13 6.15 1.24
CA TYR A 373 -8.73 6.53 1.06
C TYR A 373 -7.76 5.68 1.90
N PHE A 374 -6.48 5.75 1.53
CA PHE A 374 -5.36 5.32 2.37
C PHE A 374 -4.77 6.50 3.14
N GLN A 375 -4.45 6.33 4.42
CA GLN A 375 -3.54 7.26 5.14
C GLN A 375 -2.08 6.86 4.85
N TYR A 376 -1.07 7.44 5.52
CA TYR A 376 0.34 7.46 5.08
C TYR A 376 1.08 6.13 4.87
N GLY A 377 1.67 5.91 3.64
CA GLY A 377 2.51 4.76 3.18
C GLY A 377 2.07 4.14 1.82
N GLY A 378 2.65 2.99 1.38
CA GLY A 378 2.40 2.32 0.07
C GLY A 378 1.09 1.52 -0.16
N SER A 379 0.54 1.52 -1.39
CA SER A 379 -0.71 0.80 -1.70
C SER A 379 -0.88 0.32 -3.15
N THR A 380 -1.77 -0.66 -3.35
CA THR A 380 -2.26 -1.10 -4.65
C THR A 380 -3.78 -1.25 -4.63
N TYR A 381 -4.41 -1.28 -5.79
CA TYR A 381 -5.84 -1.60 -5.88
C TYR A 381 -6.16 -2.42 -7.12
N CYS A 382 -7.30 -3.10 -7.07
CA CYS A 382 -7.87 -3.82 -8.19
C CYS A 382 -9.30 -3.38 -8.48
N LEU A 383 -9.67 -3.36 -9.75
CA LEU A 383 -11.05 -3.38 -10.20
C LEU A 383 -11.38 -4.76 -10.75
N LEU A 384 -12.52 -5.32 -10.34
CA LEU A 384 -13.02 -6.61 -10.78
C LEU A 384 -14.35 -6.45 -11.50
N PHE A 385 -14.51 -7.21 -12.57
CA PHE A 385 -15.65 -7.15 -13.48
C PHE A 385 -16.24 -8.54 -13.71
N GLU A 386 -17.56 -8.62 -13.86
CA GLU A 386 -18.24 -9.88 -14.16
C GLU A 386 -17.87 -10.42 -15.57
N PRO A 387 -18.06 -11.74 -15.82
CA PRO A 387 -17.71 -12.36 -17.10
C PRO A 387 -18.36 -11.69 -18.30
N GLY A 388 -17.54 -11.34 -19.29
CA GLY A 388 -18.02 -10.83 -20.58
C GLY A 388 -18.46 -9.36 -20.56
N VAL A 389 -18.23 -8.63 -19.46
CA VAL A 389 -18.53 -7.19 -19.36
C VAL A 389 -17.48 -6.35 -20.11
N ILE A 390 -16.19 -6.66 -19.94
CA ILE A 390 -15.11 -5.86 -20.52
C ILE A 390 -14.87 -6.24 -21.98
N ASP A 391 -14.83 -5.21 -22.85
CA ASP A 391 -14.34 -5.33 -24.22
C ASP A 391 -12.81 -5.27 -24.22
N HIS A 392 -12.25 -4.17 -23.70
CA HIS A 392 -10.81 -3.99 -23.55
C HIS A 392 -10.45 -3.03 -22.42
N PHE A 393 -9.23 -3.20 -21.89
CA PHE A 393 -8.59 -2.23 -21.01
C PHE A 393 -7.88 -1.16 -21.85
N GLN A 394 -7.89 0.08 -21.38
CA GLN A 394 -7.21 1.21 -22.04
C GLN A 394 -5.68 1.06 -22.00
N HIS A 395 -5.17 0.33 -21.00
CA HIS A 395 -3.75 0.03 -20.84
C HIS A 395 -3.55 -1.47 -20.85
N ALA A 396 -2.60 -1.93 -21.67
CA ALA A 396 -2.26 -3.35 -21.83
C ALA A 396 -0.78 -3.58 -21.54
N PRO A 397 -0.39 -4.78 -21.10
CA PRO A 397 1.00 -5.12 -20.87
C PRO A 397 1.85 -5.06 -22.16
N PRO A 398 3.19 -4.90 -22.05
CA PRO A 398 3.97 -4.90 -20.82
C PRO A 398 3.81 -3.62 -20.00
N PHE A 399 3.65 -3.80 -18.68
CA PHE A 399 3.70 -2.71 -17.72
C PHE A 399 5.12 -2.62 -17.18
N ASP A 400 5.84 -1.57 -17.54
CA ASP A 400 7.19 -1.29 -17.05
C ASP A 400 7.22 0.01 -16.25
N GLY A 401 8.40 0.38 -15.74
CA GLY A 401 8.59 1.57 -14.92
C GLY A 401 8.27 2.89 -15.62
N ASP A 402 8.17 2.89 -16.96
CA ASP A 402 7.85 4.06 -17.78
C ASP A 402 6.35 4.15 -18.10
N THR A 403 5.55 3.17 -17.68
CA THR A 403 4.09 3.19 -17.83
C THR A 403 3.54 4.46 -17.14
N PRO A 404 2.79 5.32 -17.85
CA PRO A 404 2.30 6.56 -17.27
C PRO A 404 1.28 6.29 -16.15
N ILE A 405 1.22 7.21 -15.20
CA ILE A 405 0.17 7.21 -14.18
C ILE A 405 -1.18 7.47 -14.87
N VAL A 406 -2.13 6.57 -14.64
CA VAL A 406 -3.53 6.77 -14.99
C VAL A 406 -4.13 7.67 -13.92
N GLN A 407 -4.63 8.81 -14.35
CA GLN A 407 -5.28 9.75 -13.46
C GLN A 407 -6.58 9.16 -12.92
N VAL A 408 -6.89 9.46 -11.66
CA VAL A 408 -8.24 9.18 -11.15
C VAL A 408 -9.27 9.85 -12.07
N ASN A 409 -10.39 9.17 -12.31
CA ASN A 409 -11.46 9.62 -13.20
C ASN A 409 -11.14 9.59 -14.72
N ALA A 410 -9.93 9.18 -15.13
CA ALA A 410 -9.62 8.88 -16.54
C ALA A 410 -10.14 7.48 -16.93
N PRO A 411 -10.44 7.19 -18.21
CA PRO A 411 -10.89 5.87 -18.64
C PRO A 411 -9.87 4.79 -18.33
N VAL A 412 -10.32 3.65 -17.80
CA VAL A 412 -9.47 2.47 -17.54
C VAL A 412 -9.93 1.25 -18.31
N ALA A 413 -11.24 1.11 -18.57
CA ALA A 413 -11.80 0.02 -19.34
C ALA A 413 -13.03 0.48 -20.13
N ILE A 414 -13.27 -0.19 -21.25
CA ILE A 414 -14.50 -0.04 -22.05
C ILE A 414 -15.31 -1.33 -21.91
N ALA A 415 -16.58 -1.19 -21.54
CA ALA A 415 -17.54 -2.29 -21.48
C ALA A 415 -18.20 -2.55 -22.84
N ARG A 416 -18.65 -3.79 -23.07
CA ARG A 416 -19.29 -4.24 -24.32
C ARG A 416 -20.66 -3.64 -24.59
#